data_AF-A0A8B6DL63-F1
#
_entry.id   AF-A0A8B6DL63-F1
#
_cell.length_a   1.000
_cell.length_b   1.000
_cell.length_c   1.000
_cell.angle_alpha   90.00
_cell.angle_beta   90.00
_cell.angle_gamma   90.00
#
_symmetry.space_group_name_H-M   'P 1'
#
loop_
_entity.id
_entity.type
_entity.pdbx_description
1 polymer ?
#
loop_
_entity_poly.entity_id
_entity_poly.type
_entity_poly.pdbx_seq_one_letter_code
_entity_poly.pdbx_strand_id
1 'polypeptide(L)'
;AELEHAKLLWIKSVQKRCSGDVMMIAIKENKRLNLVSLIILHQENVIMCIGRLGAAQLSEGAKTPILLPKKNKVTELFIERMHRKYFHVGVSQTLSAMRQTYWIPQGHSEEK
;
A
#
# COMPACT_ATOMS: atom_id res chain seq x y z
N ALA A 1 -17.04 3.26 12.01
CA ALA A 1 -17.36 3.30 10.57
C ALA A 1 -16.75 4.53 9.89
N GLU A 2 -16.89 5.73 10.46
CA GLU A 2 -16.43 6.98 9.83
C GLU A 2 -14.91 7.13 9.70
N LEU A 3 -14.13 6.76 10.73
CA LEU A 3 -12.67 6.93 10.73
C LEU A 3 -11.97 6.08 9.66
N GLU A 4 -12.42 4.85 9.43
CA GLU A 4 -11.86 3.99 8.39
C GLU A 4 -12.22 4.49 6.99
N HIS A 5 -13.43 5.04 6.81
CA HIS A 5 -13.82 5.66 5.55
C HIS A 5 -12.98 6.92 5.26
N ALA A 6 -12.81 7.81 6.24
CA ALA A 6 -11.97 9.00 6.11
C ALA A 6 -10.52 8.64 5.75
N LYS A 7 -9.98 7.59 6.39
CA LYS A 7 -8.64 7.06 6.10
C LYS A 7 -8.52 6.56 4.66
N LEU A 8 -9.51 5.83 4.14
CA LEU A 8 -9.53 5.38 2.75
C LEU A 8 -9.61 6.56 1.76
N LEU A 9 -10.41 7.58 2.06
CA LEU A 9 -10.50 8.79 1.24
C LEU A 9 -9.15 9.52 1.14
N TRP A 10 -8.42 9.63 2.25
CA TRP A 10 -7.08 10.22 2.25
C TRP A 10 -6.08 9.41 1.43
N ILE A 11 -6.07 8.09 1.60
CA ILE A 11 -5.20 7.20 0.81
C ILE A 11 -5.50 7.36 -0.68
N LYS A 12 -6.78 7.34 -1.06
CA LYS A 12 -7.23 7.55 -2.45
C LYS A 12 -6.75 8.88 -3.03
N SER A 13 -6.90 9.97 -2.27
CA SER A 13 -6.43 11.31 -2.67
C SER A 13 -4.92 11.33 -2.93
N VAL A 14 -4.15 10.66 -2.07
CA VAL A 14 -2.69 10.54 -2.19
C VAL A 14 -2.29 9.67 -3.38
N GLN A 15 -2.94 8.52 -3.59
CA GLN A 15 -2.68 7.64 -4.73
C GLN A 15 -2.99 8.33 -6.06
N LYS A 16 -4.09 9.08 -6.15
CA LYS A 16 -4.43 9.87 -7.35
C LYS A 16 -3.33 10.88 -7.69
N ARG A 17 -2.71 11.48 -6.67
CA ARG A 17 -1.67 12.51 -6.84
C ARG A 17 -0.29 11.94 -7.16
N CYS A 18 0.07 10.80 -6.55
CA CYS A 18 1.41 10.23 -6.64
C CYS A 18 1.52 9.07 -7.63
N SER A 19 0.41 8.46 -8.02
CA SER A 19 0.35 7.26 -8.87
C SER A 19 -0.82 7.35 -9.85
N GLY A 20 -1.15 8.57 -10.28
CA GLY A 20 -2.24 8.86 -11.20
C GLY A 20 -2.15 8.09 -12.50
N ASP A 21 -0.95 7.94 -13.08
CA ASP A 21 -0.76 7.18 -14.32
C ASP A 21 -1.08 5.69 -14.13
N VAL A 22 -0.60 5.09 -13.04
CA VAL A 22 -0.90 3.70 -12.67
C VAL A 22 -2.40 3.51 -12.43
N MET A 23 -3.05 4.49 -11.79
CA MET A 23 -4.49 4.51 -11.58
C MET A 23 -5.26 4.52 -12.90
N MET A 24 -4.88 5.40 -13.83
CA MET A 24 -5.51 5.53 -15.15
C MET A 24 -5.34 4.26 -15.97
N ILE A 25 -4.15 3.66 -15.96
CA ILE A 25 -3.88 2.40 -16.64
C ILE A 25 -4.71 1.28 -16.01
N ALA A 26 -4.77 1.17 -14.68
CA ALA A 26 -5.55 0.13 -14.00
C ALA A 26 -7.07 0.24 -14.28
N ILE A 27 -7.58 1.47 -14.41
CA ILE A 27 -8.98 1.74 -14.80
C ILE A 27 -9.22 1.32 -16.25
N LYS A 28 -8.30 1.68 -17.16
CA LYS A 28 -8.42 1.41 -18.59
C LYS A 28 -8.31 -0.09 -18.93
N GLU A 29 -7.36 -0.78 -18.31
CA GLU A 29 -7.04 -2.20 -18.54
C GLU A 29 -7.92 -3.17 -17.73
N ASN A 30 -8.97 -2.67 -17.08
CA ASN A 30 -9.95 -3.45 -16.32
C ASN A 30 -9.31 -4.49 -15.37
N LYS A 31 -8.59 -3.98 -14.36
CA LYS A 31 -8.16 -4.64 -13.12
C LYS A 31 -6.91 -5.54 -13.12
N ARG A 32 -6.15 -5.75 -14.20
CA ARG A 32 -4.93 -6.57 -14.13
C ARG A 32 -3.78 -6.04 -14.98
N LEU A 33 -2.78 -5.45 -14.32
CA LEU A 33 -1.49 -5.14 -14.94
C LEU A 33 -0.45 -6.20 -14.57
N ASN A 34 0.18 -6.79 -15.58
CA ASN A 34 1.08 -7.95 -15.47
C ASN A 34 2.51 -7.58 -15.06
N LEU A 35 2.70 -6.49 -14.31
CA LEU A 35 4.01 -5.94 -13.94
C LEU A 35 4.41 -6.38 -12.53
N VAL A 36 5.10 -7.53 -12.41
CA VAL A 36 5.88 -7.98 -11.22
C VAL A 36 5.10 -8.15 -9.89
N SER A 37 3.90 -7.60 -9.77
CA SER A 37 2.88 -7.68 -8.72
C SER A 37 1.56 -7.24 -9.38
N LEU A 38 0.50 -8.04 -9.27
CA LEU A 38 -0.80 -7.73 -9.89
C LEU A 38 -1.41 -6.50 -9.22
N ILE A 39 -1.41 -5.35 -9.91
CA ILE A 39 -2.07 -4.13 -9.43
C ILE A 39 -3.58 -4.28 -9.65
N ILE A 40 -4.37 -4.05 -8.60
CA ILE A 40 -5.83 -4.19 -8.57
C ILE A 40 -6.48 -2.92 -8.03
N LEU A 41 -7.64 -2.58 -8.59
CA LEU A 41 -8.52 -1.54 -8.05
C LEU A 41 -9.54 -2.14 -7.09
N HIS A 42 -9.53 -1.66 -5.85
CA HIS A 42 -10.59 -1.92 -4.87
C HIS A 42 -11.89 -1.20 -5.28
N GLN A 43 -13.03 -1.63 -4.74
CA GLN A 43 -14.36 -1.05 -5.00
C GLN A 43 -14.41 0.47 -4.77
N GLU A 44 -13.59 0.98 -3.85
CA GLU A 44 -13.49 2.41 -3.50
C GLU A 44 -12.55 3.22 -4.42
N ASN A 45 -12.04 2.65 -5.51
CA ASN A 45 -10.97 3.24 -6.34
C ASN A 45 -9.69 3.50 -5.53
N VAL A 46 -9.31 2.53 -4.70
CA VAL A 46 -8.01 2.49 -4.01
C VAL A 46 -7.16 1.44 -4.71
N ILE A 47 -5.91 1.78 -5.00
CA ILE A 47 -4.94 0.86 -5.58
C ILE A 47 -4.48 -0.13 -4.51
N MET A 48 -4.65 -1.41 -4.81
CA MET A 48 -4.12 -2.54 -4.04
C MET A 48 -3.13 -3.31 -4.92
N CYS A 49 -2.19 -3.99 -4.29
CA CYS A 49 -1.21 -4.84 -4.96
C CYS A 49 -1.41 -6.28 -4.50
N ILE A 50 -1.46 -7.23 -5.43
CA ILE A 50 -1.29 -8.65 -5.13
C ILE A 50 0.19 -9.00 -5.34
N GLY A 51 0.85 -9.45 -4.29
CA GLY A 51 2.22 -9.94 -4.37
C GLY A 51 2.33 -11.21 -5.24
N ARG A 52 3.55 -11.54 -5.69
CA ARG A 52 3.83 -12.81 -6.41
C ARG A 52 3.52 -14.07 -5.60
N LEU A 53 3.40 -13.94 -4.28
CA LEU A 53 3.13 -15.01 -3.33
C LEU A 53 1.62 -15.20 -3.11
N GLY A 54 0.83 -15.25 -4.17
CA GLY A 54 -0.60 -15.56 -4.10
C GLY A 54 -0.93 -16.89 -3.44
N ALA A 55 0.07 -17.72 -3.15
CA ALA A 55 -0.02 -19.06 -2.54
C ALA A 55 0.61 -19.18 -1.14
N ALA A 56 1.15 -18.12 -0.55
CA ALA A 56 1.65 -18.18 0.83
C ALA A 56 0.49 -18.07 1.85
N GLN A 57 0.58 -18.74 3.00
CA GLN A 57 -0.37 -18.61 4.12
C GLN A 57 -0.29 -17.22 4.76
N LEU A 58 -0.74 -16.20 4.03
CA LEU A 58 -0.75 -14.81 4.42
C LEU A 58 -2.14 -14.43 4.94
N SER A 59 -2.19 -13.52 5.91
CA SER A 59 -3.46 -12.88 6.32
C SER A 59 -4.15 -12.22 5.14
N GLU A 60 -5.48 -12.11 5.14
CA GLU A 60 -6.23 -11.54 3.98
C GLU A 60 -5.70 -10.17 3.55
N GLY A 61 -5.41 -9.27 4.49
CA GLY A 61 -4.83 -7.95 4.18
C GLY A 61 -3.43 -8.01 3.57
N ALA A 62 -2.67 -9.07 3.82
CA ALA A 62 -1.33 -9.28 3.28
C ALA A 62 -1.35 -9.90 1.89
N LYS A 63 -2.49 -10.52 1.49
CA LYS A 63 -2.71 -11.00 0.11
C LYS A 63 -2.93 -9.84 -0.85
N THR A 64 -3.63 -8.81 -0.40
CA THR A 64 -3.97 -7.60 -1.18
C THR A 64 -3.65 -6.31 -0.42
N PRO A 65 -2.37 -6.02 -0.11
CA PRO A 65 -2.01 -4.78 0.58
C PRO A 65 -2.34 -3.52 -0.23
N ILE A 66 -2.67 -2.44 0.47
CA ILE A 66 -2.96 -1.13 -0.09
C ILE A 66 -1.66 -0.42 -0.47
N LEU A 67 -1.56 0.10 -1.68
CA LEU A 67 -0.39 0.83 -2.14
C LEU A 67 -0.24 2.17 -1.41
N LEU A 68 0.89 2.40 -0.75
CA LEU A 68 1.26 3.68 -0.16
C LEU A 68 2.49 4.26 -0.90
N PRO A 69 2.47 5.52 -1.35
CA PRO A 69 3.62 6.10 -2.02
C PRO A 69 4.79 6.30 -1.05
N LYS A 70 6.01 5.92 -1.48
CA LYS A 70 7.23 5.93 -0.65
C LYS A 70 7.54 7.31 -0.05
N LYS A 71 7.52 8.37 -0.86
CA LYS A 71 7.89 9.74 -0.47
C LYS A 71 6.63 10.59 -0.27
N ASN A 72 5.86 10.33 0.79
CA ASN A 72 4.67 11.10 1.10
C ASN A 72 4.47 11.22 2.61
N LYS A 73 4.04 12.41 3.06
CA LYS A 73 3.79 12.69 4.48
C LYS A 73 2.76 11.74 5.10
N VAL A 74 1.76 11.33 4.32
CA VAL A 74 0.75 10.36 4.78
C VAL A 74 1.40 9.02 5.11
N THR A 75 2.31 8.54 4.26
CA THR A 75 3.05 7.30 4.49
C THR A 75 3.92 7.39 5.75
N GLU A 76 4.59 8.53 5.99
CA GLU A 76 5.34 8.77 7.24
C GLU A 76 4.44 8.69 8.48
N LEU A 77 3.28 9.33 8.45
CA LEU A 77 2.32 9.30 9.56
C LEU A 77 1.80 7.88 9.82
N PHE A 78 1.59 7.09 8.77
CA PHE A 78 1.25 5.67 8.91
C PHE A 78 2.39 4.88 9.56
N ILE A 79 3.64 5.10 9.15
CA ILE A 79 4.83 4.44 9.72
C ILE A 79 4.95 4.80 11.21
N GLU A 80 4.84 6.09 11.54
CA GLU A 80 4.93 6.58 12.92
C GLU A 80 3.81 5.97 13.79
N ARG A 81 2.58 5.94 13.29
CA ARG A 81 1.45 5.31 13.99
C ARG A 81 1.71 3.83 14.25
N MET A 82 2.24 3.09 13.27
CA MET A 82 2.57 1.68 13.46
C MET A 82 3.71 1.50 14.45
N HIS A 83 4.76 2.32 14.36
CA HIS A 83 5.88 2.28 15.29
C HIS A 83 5.44 2.49 16.75
N ARG A 84 4.55 3.48 16.99
CA ARG A 84 3.94 3.71 18.31
C ARG A 84 3.03 2.56 18.74
N LYS A 85 2.21 2.03 17.83
CA LYS A 85 1.27 0.93 18.11
C LYS A 85 1.99 -0.35 18.57
N TYR A 86 3.15 -0.64 18.01
CA TYR A 86 3.93 -1.82 18.36
C TYR A 86 5.04 -1.53 19.39
N PHE A 87 4.84 -0.56 20.29
CA PHE A 87 5.75 -0.27 21.42
C PHE A 87 7.20 0.02 21.01
N HIS A 88 7.43 0.75 19.92
CA HIS A 88 8.76 1.11 19.44
C HIS A 88 9.67 -0.06 19.05
N VAL A 89 9.07 -1.20 18.68
CA VAL A 89 9.79 -2.28 18.00
C VAL A 89 10.62 -1.75 16.83
N GLY A 90 11.77 -2.39 16.59
CA GLY A 90 12.72 -1.97 15.58
C GLY A 90 12.08 -1.79 14.19
N VAL A 91 12.75 -1.02 13.33
CA VAL A 91 12.25 -0.65 11.98
C VAL A 91 11.77 -1.88 11.20
N SER A 92 12.51 -3.00 11.26
CA SER A 92 12.16 -4.25 10.58
C SER A 92 10.81 -4.82 11.03
N GLN A 93 10.53 -4.80 12.34
CA GLN A 93 9.27 -5.30 12.91
C GLN A 93 8.10 -4.38 12.54
N THR A 94 8.31 -3.06 12.60
CA THR A 94 7.31 -2.07 12.16
C THR A 94 6.97 -2.25 10.68
N LEU A 95 7.98 -2.42 9.81
CA LEU A 95 7.78 -2.66 8.38
C LEU A 95 7.11 -3.99 8.10
N SER A 96 7.45 -5.05 8.85
CA SER A 96 6.82 -6.37 8.70
C SER A 96 5.34 -6.32 9.06
N ALA A 97 4.99 -5.62 10.14
CA ALA A 97 3.60 -5.39 10.51
C ALA A 97 2.86 -4.52 9.48
N MET A 98 3.51 -3.49 8.92
CA MET A 98 2.94 -2.69 7.84
C MET A 98 2.64 -3.52 6.59
N ARG A 99 3.54 -4.42 6.20
CA ARG A 99 3.37 -5.29 5.01
C ARG A 99 2.16 -6.20 5.10
N GLN A 100 1.56 -6.39 6.28
CA GLN A 100 0.30 -7.13 6.43
C GLN A 100 -0.92 -6.35 5.91
N THR A 101 -0.81 -5.07 5.61
CA THR A 101 -1.94 -4.23 5.18
C THR A 101 -1.56 -3.20 4.11
N TYR A 102 -0.29 -2.79 4.06
CA TYR A 102 0.21 -1.74 3.21
C TYR A 102 1.45 -2.19 2.43
N TRP A 103 1.49 -1.78 1.17
CA TRP A 103 2.64 -1.97 0.29
C TRP A 103 3.28 -0.62 0.02
N ILE A 104 4.49 -0.41 0.54
CA ILE A 104 5.30 0.76 0.22
C ILE A 104 6.32 0.31 -0.82
N PRO A 105 6.27 0.79 -2.08
CA PRO A 105 7.23 0.42 -3.11
C PRO A 105 8.64 0.78 -2.65
N GLN A 106 9.47 -0.23 -2.47
CA GLN A 106 10.88 -0.03 -2.22
C GLN A 106 11.58 -0.06 -3.58
N GLY A 107 11.92 1.11 -4.11
CA GLY A 107 12.96 1.17 -5.12
C GLY A 107 14.24 0.65 -4.47
N HIS A 108 14.79 -0.45 -4.98
CA HIS A 108 16.24 -0.68 -4.85
C HIS A 108 16.92 0.51 -5.54
N SER A 109 17.96 1.08 -4.92
CA SER A 109 18.64 2.36 -5.20
C SER A 109 17.92 3.62 -4.65
N GLU A 110 18.55 4.52 -3.90
CA GLU A 110 19.97 4.88 -3.82
C GLU A 110 20.42 4.94 -2.35
N GLU A 111 21.39 4.09 -2.00
CA GLU A 111 22.41 4.47 -1.03
C GLU A 111 23.32 5.49 -1.76
N LYS A 112 23.41 6.69 -1.21
CA LYS A 112 24.54 7.60 -1.43
C LYS A 112 25.13 7.90 -0.06
#